data_AF-A0A0F9T9H5-F1
#
_entry.id   AF-A0A0F9T9H5-F1
#
_cell.length_a   1.000
_cell.length_b   1.000
_cell.length_c   1.000
_cell.angle_alpha   90.00
_cell.angle_beta   90.00
_cell.angle_gamma   90.00
#
_symmetry.space_group_name_H-M   'P 1'
#
loop_
_entity.id
_entity.type
_entity.pdbx_description
1 polymer ?
#
loop_
_entity_poly.entity_id
_entity_poly.type
_entity_poly.pdbx_seq_one_letter_code
_entity_poly.pdbx_strand_id
1 'polypeptide(L)'
;MSRNWYQQAKVEIKFQFGDDWELFVDLLAATSPRKHVRANWNLARRVYDKYKTDSFAFCAELPGVLPTHRPNIFRALNGEPLSGRKVRAFAANLKGDLSQVCVDVWMLRYFNFDDRPTERTYQAVVAAVKEAARIVGWEPAEMQASLWCQSLRNAGREPKSFLGAAYADRQMLMF
;
A
#
# COMPACT_ATOMS: atom_id res chain seq x y z
N MET A 1 -16.68 -2.95 4.70
CA MET A 1 -15.64 -2.99 3.64
C MET A 1 -14.27 -2.52 4.14
N SER A 2 -14.18 -1.47 4.96
CA SER A 2 -12.90 -0.90 5.39
C SER A 2 -12.12 -1.72 6.43
N ARG A 3 -12.80 -2.32 7.42
CA ARG A 3 -12.15 -3.07 8.51
C ARG A 3 -11.22 -4.16 7.98
N ASN A 4 -11.76 -5.05 7.14
CA ASN A 4 -11.02 -6.22 6.64
C ASN A 4 -10.17 -5.90 5.39
N TRP A 5 -9.91 -4.63 5.06
CA TRP A 5 -9.28 -4.24 3.80
C TRP A 5 -7.88 -4.85 3.65
N TYR A 6 -7.06 -4.77 4.71
CA TYR A 6 -5.71 -5.36 4.72
C TYR A 6 -5.73 -6.89 4.68
N GLN A 7 -6.63 -7.52 5.44
CA GLN A 7 -6.77 -8.97 5.45
C GLN A 7 -7.18 -9.51 4.07
N GLN A 8 -8.16 -8.87 3.42
CA GLN A 8 -8.60 -9.23 2.07
C GLN A 8 -7.49 -9.02 1.04
N ALA A 9 -6.74 -7.91 1.15
CA ALA A 9 -5.57 -7.67 0.30
C ALA A 9 -4.50 -8.76 0.46
N LYS A 10 -4.18 -9.15 1.71
CA LYS A 10 -3.21 -10.21 2.00
C LYS A 10 -3.63 -11.55 1.40
N VAL A 11 -4.89 -11.95 1.57
CA VAL A 11 -5.43 -13.20 1.01
C VAL A 11 -5.28 -13.21 -0.51
N GLU A 12 -5.67 -12.12 -1.18
CA GLU A 12 -5.57 -12.02 -2.64
C GLU A 12 -4.12 -12.02 -3.13
N ILE A 13 -3.22 -11.30 -2.46
CA ILE A 13 -1.79 -11.27 -2.82
C ILE A 13 -1.16 -12.66 -2.65
N LYS A 14 -1.45 -13.35 -1.53
CA LYS A 14 -0.98 -14.73 -1.31
C LYS A 14 -1.49 -15.68 -2.40
N PHE A 15 -2.75 -15.55 -2.78
CA PHE A 15 -3.35 -16.36 -3.82
C PHE A 15 -2.64 -16.18 -5.18
N GLN A 16 -2.31 -14.94 -5.57
CA GLN A 16 -1.71 -14.67 -6.88
C GLN A 16 -0.21 -14.95 -6.96
N PHE A 17 0.53 -14.66 -5.90
CA PHE A 17 1.99 -14.64 -5.95
C PHE A 17 2.65 -15.82 -5.22
N GLY A 18 1.86 -16.69 -4.56
CA GLY A 18 2.37 -17.90 -3.92
C GLY A 18 3.52 -17.58 -2.96
N ASP A 19 4.66 -18.22 -3.14
CA ASP A 19 5.85 -18.02 -2.31
C ASP A 19 6.43 -16.60 -2.42
N ASP A 20 6.21 -15.92 -3.55
CA ASP A 20 6.70 -14.55 -3.79
C ASP A 20 5.77 -13.47 -3.18
N TRP A 21 4.75 -13.85 -2.40
CA TRP A 21 3.75 -12.89 -1.90
C TRP A 21 4.36 -11.76 -1.05
N GLU A 22 5.39 -12.03 -0.25
CA GLU A 22 6.05 -10.99 0.56
C GLU A 22 6.84 -10.03 -0.31
N LEU A 23 7.55 -10.55 -1.31
CA LEU A 23 8.24 -9.74 -2.32
C LEU A 23 7.26 -8.82 -3.04
N PHE A 24 6.11 -9.35 -3.45
CA PHE A 24 5.08 -8.53 -4.10
C PHE A 24 4.50 -7.48 -3.17
N VAL A 25 4.28 -7.79 -1.88
CA VAL A 25 3.85 -6.77 -0.89
C VAL A 25 4.88 -5.64 -0.79
N ASP A 26 6.17 -5.97 -0.74
CA ASP A 26 7.22 -4.95 -0.62
C ASP A 26 7.33 -4.09 -1.88
N LEU A 27 7.19 -4.68 -3.06
CA LEU A 27 7.09 -3.94 -4.33
C LEU A 27 5.85 -3.04 -4.36
N LEU A 28 4.69 -3.57 -3.97
CA LEU A 28 3.43 -2.84 -3.90
C LEU A 28 3.50 -1.66 -2.92
N ALA A 29 4.24 -1.82 -1.82
CA ALA A 29 4.49 -0.74 -0.87
C ALA A 29 5.47 0.29 -1.43
N ALA A 30 6.56 -0.15 -2.06
CA ALA A 30 7.56 0.70 -2.70
C ALA A 30 6.96 1.60 -3.78
N THR A 31 5.98 1.11 -4.54
CA THR A 31 5.31 1.85 -5.63
C THR A 31 4.10 2.67 -5.18
N SER A 32 3.69 2.53 -3.91
CA SER A 32 2.47 3.16 -3.35
C SER A 32 2.46 4.69 -3.21
N PRO A 33 3.59 5.42 -3.11
CA PRO A 33 3.54 6.88 -2.97
C PRO A 33 2.80 7.56 -4.14
N ARG A 34 1.82 8.40 -3.82
CA ARG A 34 1.03 9.20 -4.79
C ARG A 34 0.34 8.37 -5.89
N LYS A 35 -0.07 7.13 -5.59
CA LYS A 35 -0.80 6.27 -6.54
C LYS A 35 -2.18 5.89 -5.99
N HIS A 36 -3.16 5.82 -6.88
CA HIS A 36 -4.43 5.17 -6.61
C HIS A 36 -4.26 3.64 -6.63
N VAL A 37 -5.13 2.90 -5.93
CA VAL A 37 -5.03 1.44 -5.70
C VAL A 37 -4.75 0.65 -6.99
N ARG A 38 -5.56 0.83 -8.05
CA ARG A 38 -5.38 0.11 -9.33
C ARG A 38 -4.08 0.48 -10.04
N ALA A 39 -3.73 1.77 -10.05
CA ALA A 39 -2.48 2.23 -10.66
C ALA A 39 -1.24 1.72 -9.91
N ASN A 40 -1.33 1.62 -8.57
CA ASN A 40 -0.27 1.04 -7.75
C ASN A 40 -0.09 -0.45 -8.06
N TRP A 41 -1.19 -1.21 -8.06
CA TRP A 41 -1.20 -2.64 -8.38
C TRP A 41 -0.56 -2.92 -9.74
N ASN A 42 -0.99 -2.21 -10.79
CA ASN A 42 -0.48 -2.42 -12.14
C ASN A 42 1.02 -2.08 -12.23
N LEU A 43 1.49 -1.05 -11.51
CA LEU A 43 2.90 -0.69 -11.49
C LEU A 43 3.73 -1.76 -10.76
N ALA A 44 3.29 -2.20 -9.58
CA ALA A 44 3.96 -3.25 -8.81
C ALA A 44 4.03 -4.57 -9.61
N ARG A 45 2.94 -4.95 -10.28
CA ARG A 45 2.87 -6.13 -11.14
C ARG A 45 3.85 -6.05 -12.30
N ARG A 46 3.89 -4.94 -13.05
CA ARG A 46 4.89 -4.76 -14.12
C ARG A 46 6.32 -4.86 -13.62
N VAL A 47 6.60 -4.35 -12.43
CA VAL A 47 7.92 -4.44 -11.79
C VAL A 47 8.24 -5.89 -11.44
N TYR A 48 7.30 -6.61 -10.82
CA TYR A 48 7.43 -8.02 -10.49
C TYR A 48 7.64 -8.89 -11.73
N ASP A 49 6.75 -8.78 -12.73
CA ASP A 49 6.81 -9.56 -13.96
C ASP A 49 8.15 -9.35 -14.67
N LYS A 50 8.58 -8.10 -14.84
CA LYS A 50 9.88 -7.78 -15.47
C LYS A 50 11.05 -8.37 -14.69
N TYR A 51 11.02 -8.31 -13.35
CA TYR A 51 12.06 -8.89 -12.51
C TYR A 51 12.15 -10.42 -12.66
N LYS A 52 10.99 -11.10 -12.74
CA LYS A 52 10.93 -12.56 -12.91
C LYS A 52 11.32 -13.03 -14.32
N THR A 53 11.07 -12.22 -15.36
CA THR A 53 11.40 -12.59 -16.74
C THR A 53 12.83 -12.24 -17.14
N ASP A 54 13.37 -11.11 -16.68
CA ASP A 54 14.71 -10.66 -17.06
C ASP A 54 15.29 -9.71 -16.01
N SER A 55 15.90 -10.30 -14.97
CA SER A 55 16.50 -9.54 -13.87
C SER A 55 17.70 -8.69 -14.31
N PHE A 56 18.37 -9.00 -15.42
CA PHE A 56 19.51 -8.25 -15.92
C PHE A 56 19.05 -6.97 -16.67
N ALA A 57 18.07 -7.08 -17.56
CA ALA A 57 17.47 -5.91 -18.22
C ALA A 57 16.61 -5.05 -17.27
N PHE A 58 16.15 -5.61 -16.16
CA PHE A 58 15.43 -4.87 -15.11
C PHE A 58 16.23 -3.66 -14.58
N CYS A 59 17.53 -3.83 -14.38
CA CYS A 59 18.41 -2.77 -13.89
C CYS A 59 18.56 -1.60 -14.88
N ALA A 60 18.37 -1.85 -16.18
CA ALA A 60 18.55 -0.85 -17.22
C ALA A 60 17.32 0.06 -17.39
N GLU A 61 16.09 -0.48 -17.34
CA GLU A 61 14.87 0.31 -17.60
C GLU A 61 13.65 -0.12 -16.78
N LEU A 62 13.13 0.83 -15.98
CA LEU A 62 11.84 0.74 -15.29
C LEU A 62 10.85 1.76 -15.84
N PRO A 63 10.25 1.52 -17.03
CA PRO A 63 9.31 2.44 -17.64
C PRO A 63 8.09 2.67 -16.72
N GLY A 64 7.74 3.94 -16.50
CA GLY A 64 6.62 4.34 -15.64
C GLY A 64 6.88 4.30 -14.14
N VAL A 65 8.09 3.90 -13.70
CA VAL A 65 8.55 4.03 -12.31
C VAL A 65 9.19 5.39 -12.12
N LEU A 66 8.66 6.18 -11.19
CA LEU A 66 9.26 7.46 -10.80
C LEU A 66 10.63 7.23 -10.16
N PRO A 67 11.64 8.08 -10.41
CA PRO A 67 12.97 7.95 -9.81
C PRO A 67 12.94 7.79 -8.28
N THR A 68 12.00 8.47 -7.61
CA THR A 68 11.81 8.41 -6.16
C THR A 68 11.33 7.05 -5.63
N HIS A 69 10.76 6.19 -6.48
CA HIS A 69 10.34 4.84 -6.07
C HIS A 69 11.47 3.82 -6.18
N ARG A 70 12.46 4.08 -7.06
CA ARG A 70 13.54 3.14 -7.38
C ARG A 70 14.31 2.64 -6.16
N PRO A 71 14.70 3.48 -5.18
CA PRO A 71 15.44 2.99 -4.01
C PRO A 71 14.68 1.92 -3.22
N ASN A 72 13.37 2.11 -3.01
CA ASN A 72 12.57 1.12 -2.29
C ASN A 72 12.24 -0.11 -3.15
N ILE A 73 12.18 0.03 -4.47
CA ILE A 73 12.06 -1.13 -5.37
C ILE A 73 13.31 -1.99 -5.28
N PHE A 74 14.52 -1.40 -5.39
CA PHE A 74 15.76 -2.17 -5.25
C PHE A 74 15.91 -2.80 -3.87
N ARG A 75 15.52 -2.09 -2.80
CA ARG A 75 15.46 -2.68 -1.46
C ARG A 75 14.57 -3.91 -1.41
N ALA A 76 13.34 -3.83 -1.94
CA ALA A 76 12.43 -4.96 -1.99
C ALA A 76 13.04 -6.16 -2.74
N LEU A 77 13.64 -5.92 -3.90
CA LEU A 77 14.25 -6.97 -4.73
C LEU A 77 15.49 -7.62 -4.08
N ASN A 78 16.22 -6.86 -3.28
CA ASN A 78 17.40 -7.35 -2.54
C ASN A 78 17.03 -7.98 -1.19
N GLY A 79 15.75 -8.01 -0.79
CA GLY A 79 15.34 -8.44 0.54
C GLY A 79 15.77 -7.47 1.66
N GLU A 80 16.06 -6.22 1.33
CA GLU A 80 16.45 -5.19 2.28
C GLU A 80 15.22 -4.48 2.89
N PRO A 81 15.32 -3.96 4.13
CA PRO A 81 14.27 -3.15 4.72
C PRO A 81 13.91 -1.93 3.87
N LEU A 82 12.60 -1.75 3.62
CA LEU A 82 12.06 -0.56 2.96
C LEU A 82 12.31 0.71 3.79
N SER A 83 12.46 1.84 3.11
CA SER A 83 12.64 3.16 3.73
C SER A 83 11.36 4.00 3.71
N GLY A 84 11.20 4.83 4.75
CA GLY A 84 10.07 5.74 4.92
C GLY A 84 8.97 5.16 5.81
N ARG A 85 8.47 5.98 6.73
CA ARG A 85 7.47 5.57 7.74
C ARG A 85 6.18 5.02 7.13
N LYS A 86 5.61 5.77 6.18
CA LYS A 86 4.40 5.37 5.45
C LYS A 86 4.58 4.06 4.69
N VAL A 87 5.71 3.90 4.00
CA VAL A 87 5.98 2.71 3.18
C VAL A 87 6.14 1.47 4.04
N ARG A 88 6.92 1.56 5.13
CA ARG A 88 7.09 0.45 6.09
C ARG A 88 5.78 0.06 6.78
N ALA A 89 5.01 1.04 7.26
CA ALA A 89 3.71 0.77 7.89
C ALA A 89 2.74 0.10 6.90
N PHE A 90 2.70 0.56 5.65
CA PHE A 90 1.83 -0.05 4.64
C PHE A 90 2.24 -1.50 4.31
N ALA A 91 3.53 -1.77 4.17
CA ALA A 91 4.03 -3.13 3.98
C ALA A 91 3.72 -4.04 5.18
N ALA A 92 3.95 -3.55 6.41
CA ALA A 92 3.65 -4.29 7.64
C ALA A 92 2.16 -4.65 7.74
N ASN A 93 1.27 -3.68 7.47
CA ASN A 93 -0.17 -3.89 7.48
C ASN A 93 -0.62 -4.95 6.45
N LEU A 94 -0.06 -4.91 5.24
CA LEU A 94 -0.32 -5.92 4.20
C LEU A 94 0.25 -7.30 4.58
N LYS A 95 1.36 -7.36 5.32
CA LYS A 95 1.93 -8.59 5.88
C LYS A 95 1.16 -9.10 7.11
N GLY A 96 0.28 -8.28 7.68
CA GLY A 96 -0.65 -8.65 8.75
C GLY A 96 -0.28 -8.12 10.14
N ASP A 97 0.77 -7.31 10.27
CA ASP A 97 0.96 -6.48 11.46
C ASP A 97 0.00 -5.29 11.38
N LEU A 98 -1.16 -5.41 12.05
CA LEU A 98 -2.20 -4.39 12.03
C LEU A 98 -2.01 -3.30 13.10
N SER A 99 -0.93 -3.35 13.88
CA SER A 99 -0.64 -2.41 14.96
C SER A 99 -0.16 -1.03 14.46
N GLN A 100 0.27 -0.96 13.20
CA GLN A 100 0.87 0.24 12.60
C GLN A 100 -0.16 1.13 11.91
N VAL A 101 0.05 2.44 11.97
CA VAL A 101 -0.78 3.43 11.27
C VAL A 101 -0.06 3.93 10.03
N CYS A 102 -0.59 3.59 8.85
CA CYS A 102 -0.13 4.12 7.58
C CYS A 102 -0.70 5.53 7.33
N VAL A 103 0.05 6.57 7.73
CA VAL A 103 -0.33 7.97 7.46
C VAL A 103 0.08 8.36 6.04
N ASP A 104 -0.91 8.48 5.15
CA ASP A 104 -0.75 9.02 3.80
C ASP A 104 -1.45 10.40 3.66
N VAL A 105 -1.44 10.95 2.45
CA VAL A 105 -2.07 12.27 2.18
C VAL A 105 -3.57 12.27 2.44
N TRP A 106 -4.28 11.15 2.27
CA TRP A 106 -5.71 11.09 2.56
C TRP A 106 -5.99 11.08 4.05
N MET A 107 -5.12 10.45 4.84
CA MET A 107 -5.16 10.56 6.30
C MET A 107 -4.91 11.99 6.76
N LEU A 108 -3.91 12.68 6.21
CA LEU A 108 -3.65 14.08 6.56
C LEU A 108 -4.84 14.99 6.25
N ARG A 109 -5.42 14.85 5.06
CA ARG A 109 -6.61 15.60 4.63
C ARG A 109 -7.82 15.30 5.51
N TYR A 110 -8.00 14.06 5.97
CA TYR A 110 -9.09 13.73 6.89
C TYR A 110 -9.02 14.55 8.19
N PHE A 111 -7.80 14.78 8.69
CA PHE A 111 -7.56 15.58 9.89
C PHE A 111 -7.32 17.08 9.58
N ASN A 112 -7.61 17.54 8.35
CA ASN A 112 -7.39 18.92 7.91
C ASN A 112 -5.94 19.43 8.07
N PHE A 113 -4.96 18.54 7.89
CA PHE A 113 -3.54 18.89 7.86
C PHE A 113 -3.02 19.01 6.42
N ASP A 114 -1.93 19.77 6.26
CA ASP A 114 -1.19 19.87 5.00
C ASP A 114 -0.63 18.51 4.54
N ASP A 115 -0.52 18.33 3.22
CA ASP A 115 0.04 17.14 2.57
C ASP A 115 1.55 16.91 2.86
N ARG A 116 2.19 17.84 3.60
CA ARG A 116 3.59 17.79 4.03
C ARG A 116 3.64 17.78 5.57
N PRO A 117 3.48 16.61 6.22
CA PRO A 117 3.38 16.57 7.67
C PRO A 117 4.72 16.86 8.32
N THR A 118 4.69 17.62 9.41
CA THR A 118 5.80 17.66 10.38
C THR A 118 5.81 16.37 11.21
N GLU A 119 6.89 16.14 11.97
CA GLU A 119 6.93 15.05 12.95
C GLU A 119 5.74 15.10 13.90
N ARG A 120 5.47 16.29 14.44
CA ARG A 120 4.38 16.51 15.40
C ARG A 120 3.01 16.20 14.79
N THR A 121 2.77 16.65 13.56
CA THR A 121 1.53 16.35 12.83
C THR A 121 1.36 14.87 12.59
N TYR A 122 2.44 14.19 12.18
CA TYR A 122 2.42 12.73 11.98
C TYR A 122 2.05 12.00 13.27
N GLN A 123 2.71 12.32 14.38
CA GLN A 123 2.42 11.67 15.68
C GLN A 123 1.01 11.97 16.18
N ALA A 124 0.49 13.18 15.96
CA ALA A 124 -0.88 13.53 16.32
C ALA A 124 -1.90 12.67 15.56
N VAL A 125 -1.70 12.46 14.25
CA VAL A 125 -2.56 11.57 13.45
C VAL A 125 -2.46 10.13 13.95
N VAL A 126 -1.25 9.62 14.21
CA VAL A 126 -1.06 8.26 14.74
C VAL A 126 -1.78 8.07 16.07
N ALA A 127 -1.62 9.01 17.01
CA ALA A 127 -2.27 8.95 18.31
C ALA A 127 -3.80 8.99 18.20
N ALA A 128 -4.35 9.89 17.37
CA ALA A 128 -5.78 9.99 17.14
C ALA A 128 -6.38 8.71 16.54
N VAL A 129 -5.70 8.11 15.56
CA VAL A 129 -6.14 6.85 14.93
C VAL A 129 -6.09 5.70 15.95
N LYS A 130 -5.01 5.59 16.74
CA LYS A 130 -4.88 4.55 17.77
C LYS A 130 -5.94 4.68 18.85
N GLU A 131 -6.23 5.89 19.30
CA GLU A 131 -7.27 6.11 20.31
C GLU A 131 -8.67 5.78 19.76
N ALA A 132 -8.97 6.21 18.53
CA ALA A 132 -10.23 5.83 17.89
C ALA A 132 -10.36 4.31 17.74
N ALA A 133 -9.28 3.62 17.34
CA ALA A 133 -9.24 2.17 17.23
C ALA A 133 -9.50 1.49 18.59
N ARG A 134 -8.86 1.98 19.65
CA ARG A 134 -9.03 1.50 21.03
C ARG A 134 -10.48 1.62 21.51
N ILE A 135 -11.12 2.76 21.25
CA ILE A 135 -12.51 3.02 21.67
C ILE A 135 -13.48 2.01 21.05
N VAL A 136 -13.28 1.62 19.79
CA VAL A 136 -14.18 0.70 19.07
C VAL A 136 -13.72 -0.77 19.09
N GLY A 137 -12.59 -1.07 19.74
CA GLY A 137 -12.01 -2.42 19.80
C GLY A 137 -11.50 -2.94 18.45
N TRP A 138 -10.93 -2.06 17.62
CA TRP A 138 -10.33 -2.42 16.32
C TRP A 138 -8.81 -2.28 16.38
N GLU A 139 -8.13 -2.91 15.42
CA GLU A 139 -6.70 -2.68 15.22
C GLU A 139 -6.44 -1.31 14.57
N PRO A 140 -5.31 -0.65 14.88
CA PRO A 140 -4.97 0.66 14.30
C PRO A 140 -5.01 0.72 12.77
N ALA A 141 -4.54 -0.32 12.07
CA ALA A 141 -4.59 -0.40 10.62
C ALA A 141 -6.02 -0.50 10.07
N GLU A 142 -6.92 -1.21 10.77
CA GLU A 142 -8.34 -1.33 10.38
C GLU A 142 -9.04 0.03 10.50
N MET A 143 -8.80 0.74 11.61
CA MET A 143 -9.31 2.09 11.82
C MET A 143 -8.76 3.05 10.76
N GLN A 144 -7.45 3.01 10.50
CA GLN A 144 -6.82 3.80 9.44
C GLN A 144 -7.49 3.56 8.09
N ALA A 145 -7.71 2.30 7.69
CA ALA A 145 -8.39 1.97 6.44
C ALA A 145 -9.82 2.52 6.37
N SER A 146 -10.52 2.57 7.50
CA SER A 146 -11.86 3.16 7.61
C SER A 146 -11.85 4.67 7.38
N LEU A 147 -10.95 5.38 8.05
CA LEU A 147 -10.80 6.83 7.91
C LEU A 147 -10.31 7.21 6.51
N TRP A 148 -9.43 6.41 5.91
CA TRP A 148 -9.01 6.57 4.53
C TRP A 148 -10.17 6.43 3.53
N CYS A 149 -11.02 5.40 3.70
CA CYS A 149 -12.23 5.24 2.91
C CYS A 149 -13.17 6.45 3.05
N GLN A 150 -13.35 6.95 4.27
CA GLN A 150 -14.17 8.14 4.51
C GLN A 150 -13.58 9.39 3.88
N SER A 151 -12.27 9.60 4.00
CA SER A 151 -11.55 10.73 3.38
C SER A 151 -11.71 10.76 1.87
N LEU A 152 -11.61 9.60 1.20
CA LEU A 152 -11.89 9.47 -0.23
C LEU A 152 -13.33 9.85 -0.59
N ARG A 153 -14.31 9.35 0.18
CA ARG A 153 -15.73 9.64 -0.05
C ARG A 153 -16.05 11.12 0.13
N ASN A 154 -15.46 11.76 1.15
CA ASN A 154 -15.58 13.21 1.36
C ASN A 154 -15.06 14.01 0.15
N ALA A 155 -14.10 13.45 -0.60
CA ALA A 155 -13.57 14.04 -1.82
C ALA A 155 -14.29 13.60 -3.10
N GLY A 156 -15.47 12.97 -2.99
CA GLY A 156 -16.27 12.48 -4.12
C GLY A 156 -15.67 11.26 -4.83
N ARG A 157 -14.83 10.47 -4.13
CA ARG A 157 -14.14 9.30 -4.70
C ARG A 157 -14.62 8.01 -4.06
N GLU A 158 -14.74 6.97 -4.89
CA GLU A 158 -15.05 5.62 -4.42
C GLU A 158 -13.79 4.86 -3.98
N PRO A 159 -13.71 4.41 -2.72
CA PRO A 159 -12.63 3.55 -2.25
C PRO A 159 -12.57 2.25 -3.04
N LYS A 160 -11.37 1.82 -3.42
CA LYS A 160 -11.14 0.57 -4.14
C LYS A 160 -10.35 -0.41 -3.28
N SER A 161 -10.60 -1.70 -3.47
CA SER A 161 -9.81 -2.79 -2.89
C SER A 161 -8.88 -3.38 -3.95
N PHE A 162 -7.84 -4.09 -3.49
CA PHE A 162 -6.98 -4.85 -4.40
C PHE A 162 -7.69 -6.05 -5.03
N LEU A 163 -8.78 -6.56 -4.43
CA LEU A 163 -9.63 -7.60 -5.05
C LEU A 163 -10.16 -7.17 -6.42
N GLY A 164 -10.60 -5.93 -6.57
CA GLY A 164 -11.09 -5.43 -7.86
C GLY A 164 -9.99 -5.26 -8.90
N ALA A 165 -8.78 -4.88 -8.47
CA ALA A 165 -7.61 -4.82 -9.35
C ALA A 165 -7.19 -6.21 -9.81
N ALA A 166 -7.02 -7.12 -8.85
CA ALA A 166 -6.75 -8.52 -9.05
C ALA A 166 -7.72 -9.22 -10.01
N TYR A 167 -9.04 -9.02 -9.81
CA TYR A 167 -10.07 -9.65 -10.63
C TYR A 167 -9.97 -9.28 -12.11
N ALA A 168 -9.70 -8.01 -12.41
CA ALA A 168 -9.54 -7.56 -13.79
C ALA A 168 -8.30 -8.16 -14.49
N ASP A 169 -7.26 -8.54 -13.73
CA ASP A 169 -6.12 -9.25 -14.30
C ASP A 169 -6.47 -10.71 -14.63
N ARG A 170 -7.30 -11.36 -13.81
CA ARG A 170 -7.74 -12.75 -14.06
C ARG A 170 -8.52 -12.89 -15.37
N GLN A 171 -9.39 -11.92 -15.68
CA GLN A 171 -10.15 -11.96 -16.94
C GLN A 171 -9.26 -11.80 -18.18
N MET A 172 -8.09 -11.17 -18.06
CA MET A 172 -7.14 -11.04 -19.17
C MET A 172 -6.29 -12.31 -19.41
N LEU A 173 -6.20 -13.22 -18.45
CA LEU A 173 -5.45 -14.48 -18.58
C LEU A 173 -6.31 -15.67 -19.06
N MET A 174 -7.60 -15.46 -19.26
CA MET A 174 -8.56 -16.46 -19.76
C MET A 174 -8.79 -16.38 -21.28
N PHE A 175 -7.97 -15.61 -21.99
CA PHE A 175 -7.95 -15.47 -23.45
C PHE A 175 -6.51 -15.67 -23.95
#